data_AF-A0A9X3JPV9-F1
#
_entry.id   AF-A0A9X3JPV9-F1
#
_cell.length_a   1.000
_cell.length_b   1.000
_cell.length_c   1.000
_cell.angle_alpha   90.00
_cell.angle_beta   90.00
_cell.angle_gamma   90.00
#
_symmetry.space_group_name_H-M   'P 1'
#
loop_
_entity.id
_entity.type
_entity.pdbx_description
1 polymer ?
#
loop_
_entity_poly.entity_id
_entity_poly.type
_entity_poly.pdbx_seq_one_letter_code
_entity_poly.pdbx_strand_id
1 'polypeptide(L)' 'MSKRKAKHAHLVEPTWGQSSGDGPPVTELVSEMAGGLSPFGEDHAFPLPPERLRYAHPVDKPNRAGLMAGEGR' A
#
# COMPACT_ATOMS: atom_id res chain seq x y z
N MET A 1 -5.15 0.01 -25.21
CA MET A 1 -5.23 1.47 -25.52
C MET A 1 -6.65 1.94 -25.24
N SER A 2 -7.00 2.10 -23.96
CA SER A 2 -8.28 2.61 -23.52
C SER A 2 -8.31 4.12 -23.76
N LYS A 3 -9.30 4.60 -24.51
CA LYS A 3 -9.41 6.03 -24.85
C LYS A 3 -9.70 6.86 -23.58
N ARG A 4 -8.87 7.87 -23.34
CA ARG A 4 -9.06 8.85 -22.27
C ARG A 4 -10.40 9.57 -22.44
N LYS A 5 -11.27 9.49 -21.43
CA LYS A 5 -12.62 10.10 -21.45
C LYS A 5 -12.53 11.53 -20.88
N ALA A 6 -12.77 12.55 -21.69
CA ALA A 6 -12.71 13.97 -21.28
C ALA A 6 -13.55 14.29 -20.02
N LYS A 7 -14.70 13.64 -19.86
CA LYS A 7 -15.56 13.80 -18.67
C LYS A 7 -14.90 13.42 -17.33
N HIS A 8 -13.85 12.61 -17.34
CA HIS A 8 -13.14 12.16 -16.14
C HIS A 8 -11.80 12.90 -15.94
N ALA A 9 -11.51 13.94 -16.73
CA ALA A 9 -10.24 14.66 -16.61
C ALA A 9 -10.01 15.25 -15.21
N HIS A 10 -11.07 15.67 -14.53
CA HIS A 10 -11.03 16.19 -13.16
C HIS A 10 -10.69 15.14 -12.08
N LEU A 11 -10.76 13.84 -12.41
CA LEU A 11 -10.40 12.74 -11.50
C LEU A 11 -8.91 12.39 -11.56
N VAL A 12 -8.17 13.00 -12.49
CA VAL A 12 -6.74 12.78 -12.68
C VAL A 12 -6.00 13.94 -12.04
N GLU A 13 -5.12 13.63 -11.10
CA GLU A 13 -4.26 14.63 -10.48
C GLU A 13 -3.34 15.25 -11.56
N PRO A 14 -3.34 16.59 -11.76
CA PRO A 14 -2.62 17.22 -12.88
C PRO A 14 -1.10 17.08 -12.82
N THR A 15 -0.51 16.94 -11.64
CA THR A 15 0.94 16.78 -11.44
C THR A 15 1.43 15.35 -11.62
N TRP A 16 0.53 14.36 -11.74
CA TRP A 16 0.91 13.01 -12.08
C TRP A 16 1.47 12.93 -13.51
N GLY A 17 2.55 12.14 -13.65
CA GLY A 17 3.18 11.86 -14.93
C GLY A 17 2.21 11.23 -15.95
N GLN A 18 2.63 11.17 -17.20
CA GLN A 18 1.85 10.55 -18.27
C GLN A 18 2.54 9.26 -18.68
N SER A 19 1.81 8.14 -18.73
CA SER A 19 2.30 6.87 -19.27
C SER A 19 1.95 6.77 -20.76
N SER A 20 2.78 6.08 -21.53
CA SER A 20 2.57 5.81 -22.96
C SER A 20 1.58 4.67 -23.24
N GLY A 21 1.07 3.99 -22.20
CA GLY A 21 0.14 2.85 -22.28
C GLY A 21 -1.11 3.00 -21.42
N ASP A 22 -1.82 1.88 -21.18
CA ASP A 22 -2.93 1.85 -20.21
C ASP A 22 -2.37 1.62 -18.80
N GLY A 23 -2.41 2.65 -17.95
CA GLY A 23 -2.09 2.53 -16.53
C GLY A 23 -1.51 3.80 -15.92
N PRO A 24 -1.38 3.86 -14.59
CA PRO A 24 -0.71 4.97 -13.91
C PRO A 24 0.75 5.11 -14.39
N PRO A 25 1.31 6.34 -14.37
CA PRO A 25 2.73 6.56 -14.60
C PRO A 25 3.57 5.92 -13.49
N VAL A 26 4.05 4.70 -13.70
CA VAL A 26 4.98 4.05 -12.77
C VAL A 26 6.39 4.49 -13.12
N THR A 27 7.00 5.33 -12.28
CA THR A 27 8.34 5.88 -12.49
C THR A 27 9.40 4.80 -12.69
N GLU A 28 9.25 3.65 -12.04
CA GLU A 28 10.13 2.48 -12.19
C GLU A 28 10.16 1.90 -13.62
N LEU A 29 9.09 2.09 -14.40
CA LEU A 29 8.99 1.56 -15.77
C LEU A 29 9.46 2.56 -16.83
N VAL A 30 9.49 3.86 -16.51
CA VAL A 30 9.79 4.93 -17.47
C VAL A 30 11.14 5.62 -17.22
N SER A 31 11.77 5.37 -16.08
CA SER A 31 13.07 5.94 -15.75
C SER A 31 14.18 5.31 -16.59
N GLU A 32 15.06 6.14 -17.14
CA GLU A 32 16.28 5.68 -17.84
C GLU A 32 17.30 5.07 -16.88
N MET A 33 17.23 5.47 -15.59
CA MET A 33 18.14 5.04 -14.54
C MET A 33 17.41 4.15 -13.53
N ALA A 34 18.12 3.16 -13.00
CA ALA A 34 17.62 2.36 -11.90
C ALA A 34 17.30 3.23 -10.67
N GLY A 35 16.26 2.86 -9.93
CA GLY A 35 15.95 3.48 -8.65
C GLY A 35 17.06 3.29 -7.62
N GLY A 36 17.00 4.06 -6.53
CA GLY A 36 17.91 3.86 -5.40
C GLY A 36 17.76 2.45 -4.82
N LEU A 37 18.86 1.95 -4.23
CA LEU A 37 18.83 0.69 -3.49
C LEU A 37 17.82 0.77 -2.33
N SER A 38 17.35 -0.39 -1.89
CA SER A 38 16.53 -0.51 -0.69
C SER A 38 17.16 0.28 0.47
N PRO A 39 16.38 1.07 1.23
CA PRO A 39 16.91 1.83 2.37
C PRO A 39 17.43 0.92 3.49
N PHE A 40 17.12 -0.38 3.44
CA PHE A 40 17.59 -1.40 4.37
C PHE A 40 18.86 -2.12 3.88
N GLY A 41 19.43 -1.71 2.75
CA GLY A 41 20.57 -2.38 2.13
C GLY A 41 20.20 -3.70 1.44
N GLU A 42 21.21 -4.43 0.97
CA GLU A 42 21.05 -5.70 0.23
C GLU A 42 21.02 -6.92 1.16
N ASP A 43 21.34 -6.76 2.45
CA ASP A 43 21.35 -7.84 3.45
C ASP A 43 19.95 -8.28 3.88
N HIS A 44 18.91 -7.55 3.47
CA HIS A 44 17.53 -7.77 3.86
C HIS A 44 16.64 -8.08 2.66
N ALA A 45 16.12 -9.31 2.64
CA ALA A 45 15.05 -9.71 1.73
C ALA A 45 13.69 -9.52 2.40
N PHE A 46 12.74 -8.97 1.63
CA PHE A 46 11.35 -8.79 2.06
C PHE A 46 10.43 -9.81 1.37
N PRO A 47 9.35 -10.26 2.04
CA PRO A 47 8.98 -9.93 3.42
C PRO A 47 9.91 -10.57 4.46
N LEU A 48 10.05 -9.94 5.62
CA LEU A 48 10.81 -10.51 6.73
C LEU A 48 10.05 -11.71 7.34
N PRO A 49 10.77 -12.75 7.84
CA PRO A 49 10.17 -13.82 8.62
C PRO A 49 9.34 -13.28 9.80
N PRO A 50 8.15 -13.83 10.08
CA PRO A 50 7.27 -13.35 11.14
C PRO A 50 7.94 -13.25 12.51
N GLU A 51 8.84 -14.17 12.84
CA GLU A 51 9.56 -14.23 14.11
C GLU A 51 10.56 -13.06 14.29
N ARG A 52 10.91 -12.38 13.20
CA ARG A 52 11.77 -11.19 13.20
C ARG A 52 10.97 -9.89 13.24
N LEU A 53 9.66 -9.94 13.04
CA LEU A 53 8.80 -8.78 13.11
C LEU A 53 8.53 -8.44 14.58
N ARG A 54 8.81 -7.19 14.97
CA ARG A 54 8.45 -6.67 16.30
C ARG A 54 7.02 -6.12 16.35
N TYR A 55 6.31 -6.13 15.22
CA TYR A 55 4.94 -5.69 15.15
C TYR A 55 4.00 -6.79 15.65
N ALA A 56 3.31 -6.51 16.75
CA ALA A 56 2.15 -7.28 17.18
C ALA A 56 0.91 -6.43 16.90
N HIS A 57 0.00 -6.94 16.06
CA HIS A 57 -1.26 -6.24 15.83
C HIS A 57 -2.03 -6.17 17.15
N PRO A 58 -2.47 -4.98 17.59
CA PRO A 58 -3.31 -4.87 18.77
C PRO A 58 -4.58 -5.70 18.55
N VAL A 59 -4.78 -6.71 19.39
CA VAL A 59 -6.00 -7.53 19.40
C VAL A 59 -6.98 -7.06 20.47
N ASP A 60 -6.78 -5.85 20.99
CA ASP A 60 -7.66 -5.26 21.99
C ASP A 60 -9.08 -5.33 21.46
N LYS A 61 -9.86 -6.22 22.09
CA LYS A 61 -11.29 -6.26 21.85
C LYS A 61 -11.81 -4.91 22.36
N PRO A 62 -12.65 -4.19 21.60
CA PRO A 62 -13.32 -3.03 22.15
C PRO A 62 -13.95 -3.45 23.48
N ASN A 63 -13.77 -2.61 24.51
CA ASN A 63 -14.32 -2.86 25.83
C ASN A 63 -15.80 -3.24 25.66
N ARG A 64 -16.19 -4.43 26.12
CA ARG A 64 -17.60 -4.83 26.17
C ARG A 64 -18.32 -4.10 27.30
N ALA A 65 -18.06 -2.80 27.49
CA ALA A 65 -18.82 -1.95 28.40
C ALA A 65 -20.25 -1.86 27.85
N GLY A 66 -21.05 -2.88 28.15
CA GLY A 66 -22.37 -3.10 27.58
C GLY A 66 -22.83 -4.57 27.53
N LEU A 67 -21.95 -5.57 27.66
CA LEU A 67 -22.38 -6.96 27.80
C LEU A 67 -22.44 -7.32 29.29
N MET A 68 -23.66 -7.35 29.82
CA MET A 68 -23.98 -7.89 31.14
C MET A 68 -23.25 -9.21 31.33
N ALA A 69 -22.47 -9.32 32.41
CA ALA A 69 -21.92 -10.59 32.85
C ALA A 69 -23.08 -11.49 33.30
N GLY A 70 -23.56 -12.34 32.40
CA GLY A 70 -24.59 -13.32 32.69
C GLY A 70 -25.02 -14.03 31.43
N GLU A 71 -24.41 -15.18 31.13
CA GLU A 71 -25.12 -16.47 31.14
C GLU A 71 -24.15 -17.63 30.89
N GLY A 72 -24.03 -18.53 31.88
CA GLY A 72 -23.74 -19.96 31.74
C GLY A 72 -22.49 -20.44 30.99
N ARG A 73 -21.38 -20.64 31.71
CA ARG A 73 -20.78 -21.97 31.94
C ARG A 73 -19.60 -21.91 32.91
#